data_AF-A0A519MHV9-F1
#
_entry.id   AF-A0A519MHV9-F1
#
_cell.length_a   1.000
_cell.length_b   1.000
_cell.length_c   1.000
_cell.angle_alpha   90.00
_cell.angle_beta   90.00
_cell.angle_gamma   90.00
#
_symmetry.space_group_name_H-M   'P 1'
#
loop_
_entity.id
_entity.type
_entity.pdbx_description
1 polymer ?
#
loop_
_entity_poly.entity_id
_entity_poly.type
_entity_poly.pdbx_seq_one_letter_code
_entity_poly.pdbx_strand_id
1 'polypeptide(L)'
;MTSSHPSTLPSLPADPALRALQWDVFCRVIDNFGDIGVCWRLATQLAAHGQQVRLWVDDASALAWMAPGGCPGVEVRDWHAPPPAAAERAPDVMVEAFGCEIAPEFIAYSALSASGSGQKPVWINLEYLSAEGYVERNHRLPSLIMSGPASGWTRWFFYPGFTSATGGLLREDDLMARRDAFDRTAWRAAHAAAPGLASADAV
;
A
#
# COMPACT_ATOMS: atom_id res chain seq x y z
N MET A 1 -39.51 -2.48 -17.30
CA MET A 1 -38.74 -1.26 -16.99
C MET A 1 -38.37 -1.29 -15.51
N THR A 2 -37.26 -1.93 -15.17
CA THR A 2 -36.76 -2.03 -13.79
C THR A 2 -35.46 -1.24 -13.72
N SER A 3 -35.56 -0.04 -13.15
CA SER A 3 -34.43 0.87 -12.94
C SER A 3 -33.53 0.32 -11.85
N SER A 4 -32.34 -0.14 -12.22
CA SER A 4 -31.23 -0.44 -11.33
C SER A 4 -30.57 0.87 -10.89
N HIS A 5 -30.69 1.22 -9.62
CA HIS A 5 -29.86 2.26 -9.01
C HIS A 5 -28.52 1.67 -8.59
N PRO A 6 -27.38 2.30 -8.91
CA PRO A 6 -26.09 1.92 -8.36
C PRO A 6 -26.03 2.35 -6.88
N SER A 7 -25.86 1.38 -5.98
CA SER A 7 -25.55 1.64 -4.57
C SER A 7 -24.20 2.33 -4.47
N THR A 8 -24.22 3.65 -4.31
CA THR A 8 -23.04 4.43 -3.95
C THR A 8 -22.76 4.20 -2.47
N LEU A 9 -21.59 3.64 -2.14
CA LEU A 9 -21.14 3.52 -0.76
C LEU A 9 -20.99 4.93 -0.16
N PRO A 10 -21.45 5.17 1.08
CA PRO A 10 -21.24 6.46 1.73
C PRO A 10 -19.74 6.65 1.98
N SER A 11 -19.15 7.67 1.37
CA SER A 11 -17.84 8.19 1.74
C SER A 11 -17.94 8.77 3.15
N LEU A 12 -17.10 8.27 4.07
CA LEU A 12 -16.94 8.89 5.37
C LEU A 12 -16.43 10.32 5.17
N PRO A 13 -16.96 11.32 5.91
CA PRO A 13 -16.40 12.66 5.87
C PRO A 13 -14.96 12.60 6.41
N ALA A 14 -13.99 12.88 5.55
CA ALA A 14 -12.62 13.10 5.96
C ALA A 14 -12.61 14.22 7.01
N ASP A 15 -11.94 14.00 8.14
CA ASP A 15 -11.68 15.05 9.12
C ASP A 15 -10.95 16.21 8.39
N PRO A 16 -11.53 17.41 8.31
CA PRO A 16 -10.97 18.52 7.55
C PRO A 16 -9.65 19.07 8.13
N ALA A 17 -9.11 18.49 9.20
CA ALA A 17 -7.92 18.98 9.88
C ALA A 17 -6.58 18.34 9.45
N LEU A 18 -6.56 17.25 8.68
CA LEU A 18 -5.31 16.64 8.21
C LEU A 18 -5.11 16.87 6.71
N ARG A 19 -4.10 17.68 6.38
CA ARG A 19 -3.62 17.84 4.99
C ARG A 19 -3.32 16.47 4.41
N ALA A 20 -3.86 16.17 3.23
CA ALA A 20 -3.51 14.97 2.48
C ALA A 20 -1.98 14.88 2.34
N LEU A 21 -1.36 13.85 2.89
CA LEU A 21 0.08 13.63 2.80
C LEU A 21 0.42 12.96 1.46
N GLN A 22 1.64 13.21 0.98
CA GLN A 22 2.25 12.49 -0.13
C GLN A 22 3.01 11.28 0.41
N TRP A 23 2.60 10.09 -0.01
CA TRP A 23 3.23 8.81 0.32
C TRP A 23 3.96 8.28 -0.90
N ASP A 24 5.23 7.94 -0.73
CA ASP A 24 5.97 7.18 -1.73
C ASP A 24 6.20 5.78 -1.18
N VAL A 25 5.54 4.79 -1.79
CA VAL A 25 5.64 3.37 -1.43
C VAL A 25 6.51 2.69 -2.46
N PHE A 26 7.62 2.11 -2.01
CA PHE A 26 8.60 1.42 -2.83
C PHE A 26 8.41 -0.08 -2.64
N CYS A 27 8.11 -0.79 -3.72
CA CYS A 27 7.91 -2.23 -3.72
C CYS A 27 8.76 -2.88 -4.83
N ARG A 28 9.69 -3.75 -4.44
CA ARG A 28 10.37 -4.65 -5.37
C ARG A 28 9.69 -6.01 -5.31
N VAL A 29 9.19 -6.50 -6.44
CA VAL A 29 8.40 -7.72 -6.50
C VAL A 29 9.32 -8.93 -6.48
N ILE A 30 9.39 -9.62 -5.34
CA ILE A 30 10.21 -10.82 -5.16
C ILE A 30 9.31 -12.02 -4.85
N ASP A 31 8.33 -11.87 -3.96
CA ASP A 31 7.38 -12.92 -3.62
C ASP A 31 6.15 -12.88 -4.54
N ASN A 32 6.33 -13.32 -5.78
CA ASN A 32 5.29 -13.50 -6.80
C ASN A 32 4.28 -12.32 -6.86
N PHE A 33 3.11 -12.48 -6.26
CA PHE A 33 2.05 -11.47 -6.20
C PHE A 33 1.80 -10.95 -4.77
N GLY A 34 2.50 -11.50 -3.78
CA GLY A 34 2.37 -11.13 -2.36
C GLY A 34 2.81 -9.70 -2.12
N ASP A 35 4.04 -9.35 -2.50
CA ASP A 35 4.61 -8.02 -2.25
C ASP A 35 3.77 -6.92 -2.89
N ILE A 36 3.53 -7.04 -4.20
CA ILE A 36 2.73 -6.08 -4.95
C ILE A 36 1.28 -6.04 -4.45
N GLY A 37 0.70 -7.18 -4.06
CA GLY A 37 -0.65 -7.25 -3.52
C GLY A 37 -0.80 -6.54 -2.17
N VAL A 38 0.18 -6.71 -1.27
CA VAL A 38 0.20 -6.02 0.02
C VAL A 38 0.42 -4.52 -0.18
N CYS A 39 1.39 -4.13 -0.99
CA CYS A 39 1.68 -2.72 -1.29
C CYS A 39 0.50 -2.03 -1.98
N TRP A 40 -0.18 -2.70 -2.91
CA TRP A 40 -1.41 -2.20 -3.53
C TRP A 40 -2.53 -2.03 -2.52
N ARG A 41 -2.78 -3.03 -1.66
CA ARG A 41 -3.82 -2.93 -0.62
C ARG A 41 -3.52 -1.79 0.35
N LEU A 42 -2.27 -1.63 0.78
CA LEU A 42 -1.84 -0.50 1.60
C LEU A 42 -2.10 0.84 0.89
N ALA A 43 -1.64 0.98 -0.35
CA ALA A 43 -1.77 2.22 -1.13
C ALA A 43 -3.24 2.63 -1.32
N THR A 44 -4.10 1.69 -1.68
CA THR A 44 -5.54 1.95 -1.89
C THR A 44 -6.26 2.30 -0.59
N GLN A 45 -5.88 1.67 0.54
CA GLN A 45 -6.45 2.03 1.84
C GLN A 45 -5.99 3.44 2.28
N LEU A 46 -4.72 3.80 2.08
CA LEU A 46 -4.24 5.16 2.31
C LEU A 46 -5.01 6.19 1.46
N ALA A 47 -5.23 5.91 0.17
CA ALA A 47 -6.01 6.76 -0.70
C ALA A 47 -7.47 6.90 -0.23
N ALA A 48 -8.09 5.83 0.26
CA ALA A 48 -9.42 5.87 0.87
C ALA A 48 -9.49 6.77 2.12
N HIS A 49 -8.37 6.93 2.85
CA HIS A 49 -8.22 7.90 3.94
C HIS A 49 -7.74 9.29 3.47
N GLY A 50 -7.93 9.61 2.18
CA GLY A 50 -7.67 10.94 1.61
C GLY A 50 -6.20 11.26 1.34
N GLN A 51 -5.30 10.28 1.44
CA GLN A 51 -3.88 10.47 1.13
C GLN A 51 -3.61 10.42 -0.37
N GLN A 52 -2.44 10.90 -0.80
CA GLN A 52 -1.93 10.72 -2.16
C GLN A 52 -0.77 9.73 -2.13
N VAL A 53 -0.78 8.74 -3.02
CA VAL A 53 0.22 7.67 -3.03
C VAL A 53 0.88 7.56 -4.39
N ARG A 54 2.21 7.55 -4.43
CA ARG A 54 2.99 7.04 -5.55
C ARG A 54 3.51 5.66 -5.18
N LEU A 55 3.07 4.64 -5.90
CA LEU A 55 3.52 3.27 -5.74
C LEU A 55 4.58 2.99 -6.81
N TRP A 56 5.85 2.97 -6.40
CA TRP A 56 7.01 2.68 -7.23
C TRP A 56 7.26 1.18 -7.25
N VAL A 57 7.19 0.57 -8.43
CA VAL A 57 7.27 -0.90 -8.61
C VAL A 57 8.17 -1.26 -9.77
N ASP A 58 8.99 -2.30 -9.61
CA ASP A 58 9.83 -2.84 -10.67
C ASP A 58 9.03 -3.71 -11.66
N ASP A 59 7.98 -4.38 -11.17
CA ASP A 59 7.01 -5.12 -12.00
C ASP A 59 5.57 -4.84 -11.59
N ALA A 60 4.85 -4.08 -12.43
CA ALA A 60 3.42 -3.78 -12.23
C ALA A 60 2.48 -4.79 -12.92
N SER A 61 2.99 -5.80 -13.63
CA SER A 61 2.20 -6.65 -14.52
C SER A 61 1.05 -7.36 -13.81
N ALA A 62 1.23 -7.74 -12.55
CA ALA A 62 0.19 -8.35 -11.72
C ALA A 62 -1.02 -7.43 -11.51
N LEU A 63 -0.81 -6.11 -11.46
CA LEU A 63 -1.90 -5.14 -11.28
C LEU A 63 -2.88 -5.13 -12.45
N ALA A 64 -2.43 -5.50 -13.66
CA ALA A 64 -3.30 -5.54 -14.83
C ALA A 64 -4.50 -6.49 -14.66
N TRP A 65 -4.35 -7.56 -13.88
CA TRP A 65 -5.45 -8.48 -13.57
C TRP A 65 -5.93 -8.38 -12.12
N MET A 66 -5.08 -8.00 -11.16
CA MET A 66 -5.48 -7.81 -9.76
C MET A 66 -6.33 -6.56 -9.55
N ALA A 67 -6.01 -5.48 -10.26
CA ALA A 67 -6.61 -4.17 -10.09
C ALA A 67 -6.75 -3.43 -11.45
N PRO A 68 -7.47 -4.02 -12.43
CA PRO A 68 -7.57 -3.46 -13.79
C PRO A 68 -8.16 -2.04 -13.84
N GLY A 69 -8.95 -1.65 -12.83
CA GLY A 69 -9.53 -0.32 -12.71
C GLY A 69 -8.65 0.71 -12.01
N GLY A 70 -7.49 0.31 -11.47
CA GLY A 70 -6.65 1.16 -10.63
C GLY A 70 -7.36 1.65 -9.37
N CYS A 71 -6.90 2.77 -8.81
CA CYS A 71 -7.51 3.42 -7.65
C CYS A 71 -7.24 4.93 -7.68
N PRO A 72 -8.27 5.79 -7.62
CA PRO A 72 -8.08 7.23 -7.49
C PRO A 72 -7.22 7.57 -6.26
N GLY A 73 -6.24 8.45 -6.42
CA GLY A 73 -5.28 8.81 -5.36
C GLY A 73 -4.07 7.87 -5.25
N VAL A 74 -4.02 6.80 -6.05
CA VAL A 74 -2.83 5.94 -6.21
C VAL A 74 -2.28 6.09 -7.63
N GLU A 75 -1.05 6.55 -7.74
CA GLU A 75 -0.30 6.62 -8.98
C GLU A 75 0.75 5.51 -9.00
N VAL A 76 0.64 4.57 -9.93
CA VAL A 76 1.64 3.51 -10.13
C VAL A 76 2.75 4.05 -11.03
N ARG A 77 4.00 3.95 -10.57
CA ARG A 77 5.19 4.40 -11.31
C ARG A 77 6.19 3.27 -11.44
N ASP A 78 6.90 3.28 -12.57
CA ASP A 78 8.02 2.39 -12.80
C ASP A 78 9.17 2.78 -11.86
N TRP A 79 9.66 1.80 -11.09
CA TRP A 79 10.81 1.96 -10.20
C TRP A 79 12.06 2.46 -10.94
N HIS A 80 12.24 2.08 -12.20
CA HIS A 80 13.39 2.45 -13.02
C HIS A 80 13.25 3.84 -13.67
N ALA A 81 12.10 4.49 -13.52
CA ALA A 81 11.94 5.87 -13.95
C ALA A 81 12.75 6.83 -13.04
N PRO A 82 13.13 8.01 -13.55
CA PRO A 82 13.78 9.03 -12.72
C PRO A 82 12.92 9.41 -11.50
N PRO A 83 13.55 9.85 -10.40
CA PRO A 83 12.82 10.43 -9.28
C PRO A 83 11.91 11.59 -9.73
N PRO A 84 10.87 11.92 -8.93
CA PRO A 84 9.99 13.03 -9.22
C PRO A 84 10.73 14.32 -9.55
N ALA A 85 10.19 15.10 -10.49
CA ALA A 85 10.73 16.41 -10.80
C ALA A 85 10.57 17.35 -9.59
N ALA A 86 11.45 18.36 -9.47
CA ALA A 86 11.42 19.31 -8.35
C ALA A 86 10.09 20.12 -8.22
N ALA A 87 9.30 20.19 -9.29
CA ALA A 87 7.97 20.81 -9.27
C ALA A 87 6.88 19.90 -8.71
N GLU A 88 7.12 18.59 -8.67
CA GLU A 88 6.21 17.63 -8.05
C GLU A 88 6.32 17.69 -6.52
N ARG A 89 5.28 17.19 -5.86
CA ARG A 89 5.27 17.15 -4.39
C ARG A 89 6.32 16.17 -3.87
N ALA A 90 7.16 16.63 -2.94
CA ALA A 90 8.06 15.78 -2.18
C ALA A 90 7.26 14.83 -1.26
N PRO A 91 7.74 13.61 -1.00
CA PRO A 91 7.08 12.72 -0.06
C PRO A 91 7.08 13.33 1.35
N ASP A 92 5.94 13.23 2.01
CA ASP A 92 5.81 13.42 3.46
C ASP A 92 6.13 12.09 4.19
N VAL A 93 5.91 10.95 3.53
CA VAL A 93 6.22 9.61 4.02
C VAL A 93 6.85 8.77 2.91
N MET A 94 7.91 8.04 3.25
CA MET A 94 8.55 7.03 2.41
C MET A 94 8.36 5.66 3.06
N VAL A 95 7.86 4.69 2.29
CA VAL A 95 7.72 3.29 2.72
C VAL A 95 8.64 2.43 1.87
N GLU A 96 9.68 1.89 2.49
CA GLU A 96 10.54 0.85 1.93
C GLU A 96 9.89 -0.50 2.27
N ALA A 97 9.28 -1.17 1.29
CA ALA A 97 8.59 -2.43 1.53
C ALA A 97 9.56 -3.62 1.38
N PHE A 98 9.55 -4.49 2.38
CA PHE A 98 10.19 -5.82 2.35
C PHE A 98 11.70 -5.78 2.12
N GLY A 99 12.37 -4.73 2.60
CA GLY A 99 13.80 -4.55 2.40
C GLY A 99 14.20 -4.37 0.93
N CYS A 100 13.32 -3.78 0.11
CA CYS A 100 13.56 -3.55 -1.31
C CYS A 100 14.76 -2.64 -1.63
N GLU A 101 15.31 -1.94 -0.63
CA GLU A 101 16.37 -0.94 -0.72
C GLU A 101 16.03 0.20 -1.70
N ILE A 102 15.54 1.32 -1.16
CA ILE A 102 15.22 2.50 -1.99
C ILE A 102 16.47 2.98 -2.74
N ALA A 103 16.35 3.19 -4.04
CA ALA A 103 17.50 3.58 -4.85
C ALA A 103 18.06 4.97 -4.41
N PRO A 104 19.40 5.15 -4.40
CA PRO A 104 20.03 6.34 -3.82
C PRO A 104 19.55 7.68 -4.38
N GLU A 105 19.12 7.72 -5.63
CA GLU A 105 18.59 8.90 -6.30
C GLU A 105 17.25 9.38 -5.71
N PHE A 106 16.38 8.46 -5.28
CA PHE A 106 15.13 8.82 -4.60
C PHE A 106 15.39 9.35 -3.19
N ILE A 107 16.37 8.76 -2.49
CA ILE A 107 16.84 9.24 -1.19
C ILE A 107 17.46 10.64 -1.35
N ALA A 108 18.29 10.86 -2.38
CA ALA A 108 18.92 12.14 -2.66
C ALA A 108 17.90 13.23 -2.99
N TYR A 109 16.92 12.93 -3.85
CA TYR A 109 15.81 13.84 -4.16
C TYR A 109 15.03 14.24 -2.90
N SER A 110 14.71 13.26 -2.05
CA SER A 110 13.97 13.50 -0.81
C SER A 110 14.80 14.34 0.17
N ALA A 111 16.10 14.07 0.27
CA ALA A 111 17.02 14.84 1.12
C ALA A 111 17.18 16.29 0.67
N LEU A 112 17.27 16.52 -0.65
CA LEU A 112 17.31 17.87 -1.22
C LEU A 112 16.01 18.63 -0.92
N SER A 113 14.87 17.98 -1.13
CA SER A 113 13.55 18.56 -0.86
C SER A 113 13.38 18.92 0.61
N ALA A 114 13.79 18.03 1.53
CA ALA A 114 13.74 18.25 2.96
C ALA A 114 14.67 19.38 3.43
N SER A 115 15.81 19.56 2.77
CA SER A 115 16.73 20.66 3.06
C SER A 115 16.11 22.02 2.70
N GLY A 116 15.32 22.08 1.62
CA GLY A 116 14.59 23.29 1.22
C GLY A 116 13.38 23.61 2.09
N SER A 117 12.64 22.59 2.55
CA SER A 117 11.42 22.77 3.36
C SER A 117 11.68 22.78 4.88
N GLY A 118 12.82 22.25 5.32
CA GLY A 118 13.12 21.97 6.72
C GLY A 118 12.41 20.74 7.30
N GLN A 119 11.61 20.02 6.51
CA GLN A 119 10.84 18.85 6.95
C GLN A 119 11.36 17.57 6.30
N LYS A 120 11.81 16.62 7.12
CA LYS A 120 12.20 15.28 6.68
C LYS A 120 10.95 14.40 6.56
N PRO A 121 10.83 13.57 5.52
CA PRO A 121 9.78 12.56 5.47
C PRO A 121 9.94 11.54 6.60
N VAL A 122 8.83 10.94 7.01
CA VAL A 122 8.89 9.73 7.83
C VAL A 122 9.34 8.57 6.94
N TRP A 123 10.44 7.91 7.29
CA TRP A 123 10.91 6.72 6.57
C TRP A 123 10.53 5.47 7.34
N ILE A 124 9.62 4.68 6.78
CA ILE A 124 9.16 3.40 7.30
C ILE A 124 9.82 2.27 6.51
N ASN A 125 10.38 1.30 7.21
CA ASN A 125 10.74 0.00 6.64
C ASN A 125 9.61 -1.00 6.98
N LEU A 126 8.78 -1.33 5.99
CA LEU A 126 7.65 -2.25 6.16
C LEU A 126 8.15 -3.68 6.00
N GLU A 127 8.02 -4.46 7.06
CA GLU A 127 8.49 -5.84 7.11
C GLU A 127 7.37 -6.83 6.76
N TYR A 128 7.77 -8.08 6.47
CA TYR A 128 6.79 -9.15 6.29
C TYR A 128 6.01 -9.42 7.59
N LEU A 129 4.77 -9.89 7.41
CA LEU A 129 3.94 -10.36 8.51
C LEU A 129 4.59 -11.57 9.18
N SER A 130 4.73 -11.53 10.51
CA SER A 130 5.09 -12.71 11.30
C SER A 130 4.32 -12.77 12.62
N ALA A 131 4.11 -14.00 13.10
CA ALA A 131 3.54 -14.30 14.41
C ALA A 131 4.62 -14.62 15.47
N GLU A 132 5.90 -14.57 15.09
CA GLU A 132 7.00 -14.90 15.99
C GLU A 132 7.24 -13.77 17.00
N GLY A 133 7.55 -14.12 18.25
CA GLY A 133 7.63 -13.12 19.33
C GLY A 133 8.70 -12.03 19.15
N TYR A 134 9.61 -12.13 18.17
CA TYR A 134 10.56 -11.04 17.90
C TYR A 134 9.88 -9.82 17.26
N VAL A 135 8.76 -9.96 16.54
CA VAL A 135 8.16 -8.83 15.82
C VAL A 135 7.70 -7.72 16.76
N GLU A 136 7.19 -8.07 17.94
CA GLU A 136 6.77 -7.09 18.95
C GLU A 136 7.94 -6.25 19.47
N ARG A 137 9.12 -6.88 19.63
CA ARG A 137 10.32 -6.19 20.14
C ARG A 137 10.98 -5.31 19.07
N ASN A 138 10.76 -5.62 17.80
CA ASN A 138 11.36 -4.89 16.69
C ASN A 138 10.44 -3.87 16.04
N HIS A 139 9.12 -3.95 16.26
CA HIS A 139 8.16 -2.95 15.81
C HIS A 139 8.48 -1.57 16.42
N ARG A 140 8.53 -0.55 15.58
CA ARG A 140 8.90 0.85 15.88
C ARG A 140 10.32 1.06 16.37
N LEU A 141 11.24 0.10 16.16
CA LEU A 141 12.64 0.37 16.43
C LEU A 141 13.21 1.40 15.44
N PRO A 142 13.96 2.41 15.91
CA PRO A 142 14.65 3.35 15.05
C PRO A 142 15.96 2.77 14.53
N SER A 143 16.29 3.08 13.29
CA SER A 143 17.58 2.82 12.66
C SER A 143 18.13 4.13 12.11
N LEU A 144 19.26 4.59 12.66
CA LEU A 144 19.89 5.84 12.25
C LEU A 144 20.72 5.61 10.98
N ILE A 145 20.44 6.38 9.93
CA ILE A 145 21.17 6.31 8.67
C ILE A 145 22.54 6.97 8.85
N MET A 146 23.60 6.18 8.68
CA MET A 146 24.99 6.60 8.97
C MET A 146 25.67 7.31 7.81
N SER A 147 25.31 6.98 6.58
CA SER A 147 25.99 7.45 5.38
C SER A 147 25.01 7.79 4.26
N GLY A 148 25.51 8.48 3.23
CA GLY A 148 24.73 8.86 2.06
C GLY A 148 23.87 10.11 2.28
N PRO A 149 23.00 10.44 1.31
CA PRO A 149 22.26 11.71 1.27
C PRO A 149 21.31 11.93 2.45
N ALA A 150 20.82 10.85 3.06
CA ALA A 150 19.94 10.88 4.24
C ALA A 150 20.70 10.62 5.56
N SER A 151 22.02 10.84 5.62
CA SER A 151 22.77 10.70 6.88
C SER A 151 22.13 11.54 7.99
N GLY A 152 21.95 10.93 9.17
CA GLY A 152 21.25 11.51 10.30
C GLY A 152 19.72 11.47 10.22
N TRP A 153 19.13 10.77 9.24
CA TRP A 153 17.71 10.43 9.22
C TRP A 153 17.45 9.14 9.99
N THR A 154 16.19 8.95 10.42
CA THR A 154 15.76 7.73 11.12
C THR A 154 14.81 6.95 10.24
N ARG A 155 15.16 5.70 9.96
CA ARG A 155 14.28 4.69 9.38
C ARG A 155 13.64 3.89 10.49
N TRP A 156 12.32 3.73 10.46
CA TRP A 156 11.54 3.06 11.51
C TRP A 156 11.07 1.70 11.02
N PHE A 157 11.42 0.64 11.74
CA PHE A 157 10.92 -0.69 11.43
C PHE A 157 9.43 -0.81 11.76
N PHE A 158 8.64 -1.30 10.81
CA PHE A 158 7.21 -1.55 10.99
C PHE A 158 6.94 -3.02 10.69
N TYR A 159 6.82 -3.81 11.75
CA TYR A 159 6.44 -5.22 11.66
C TYR A 159 4.92 -5.40 11.82
N PRO A 160 4.19 -5.86 10.79
CA PRO A 160 2.83 -6.35 10.93
C PRO A 160 2.78 -7.60 11.82
N GLY A 161 1.65 -7.81 12.50
CA GLY A 161 1.49 -8.95 13.40
C GLY A 161 0.10 -9.04 14.02
N PHE A 162 -0.08 -10.04 14.88
CA PHE A 162 -1.39 -10.44 15.39
C PHE A 162 -1.73 -9.89 16.78
N THR A 163 -0.83 -9.11 17.39
CA THR A 163 -1.01 -8.55 18.74
C THR A 163 -1.01 -7.02 18.70
N SER A 164 -1.50 -6.40 19.77
CA SER A 164 -1.50 -4.94 19.92
C SER A 164 -0.12 -4.31 20.03
N ALA A 165 0.94 -5.10 20.23
CA ALA A 165 2.32 -4.63 20.27
C ALA A 165 2.98 -4.58 18.88
N THR A 166 2.28 -5.03 17.85
CA THR A 166 2.75 -5.03 16.45
C THR A 166 2.04 -3.96 15.62
N GLY A 167 2.39 -3.87 14.34
CA GLY A 167 1.75 -2.98 13.36
C GLY A 167 0.33 -3.40 12.96
N GLY A 168 -0.18 -4.51 13.49
CA GLY A 168 -1.50 -5.03 13.15
C GLY A 168 -1.54 -5.64 11.75
N LEU A 169 -2.74 -5.67 11.17
CA LEU A 169 -3.05 -6.27 9.87
C LEU A 169 -3.76 -5.25 8.99
N LEU A 170 -3.47 -5.28 7.68
CA LEU A 170 -4.27 -4.57 6.70
C LEU A 170 -5.70 -5.10 6.73
N ARG A 171 -6.66 -4.20 6.96
CA ARG A 171 -8.08 -4.51 7.01
C ARG A 171 -8.86 -3.25 6.68
N GLU A 172 -9.59 -3.26 5.58
CA GLU A 172 -10.43 -2.14 5.16
C GLU A 172 -11.59 -1.94 6.16
N ASP A 173 -11.99 -0.69 6.39
CA ASP A 173 -13.01 -0.32 7.39
C ASP A 173 -14.35 -1.05 7.15
N ASP A 174 -14.71 -1.24 5.88
CA ASP A 174 -15.96 -1.84 5.45
C ASP A 174 -15.87 -3.36 5.22
N LEU A 175 -14.69 -3.98 5.40
CA LEU A 175 -14.43 -5.37 5.01
C LEU A 175 -15.43 -6.33 5.64
N MET A 176 -15.69 -6.15 6.94
CA MET A 176 -16.58 -7.03 7.70
C MET A 176 -18.04 -6.88 7.24
N ALA A 177 -18.48 -5.65 7.00
CA ALA A 177 -19.82 -5.37 6.48
C ALA A 177 -20.01 -5.97 5.07
N ARG A 178 -19.03 -5.81 4.17
CA ARG A 178 -19.06 -6.41 2.83
C ARG A 178 -19.06 -7.93 2.89
N ARG A 179 -18.28 -8.53 3.79
CA ARG A 179 -18.24 -9.98 4.00
C ARG A 179 -19.59 -10.50 4.47
N ASP A 180 -20.23 -9.83 5.42
CA ASP A 180 -21.51 -10.28 5.98
C ASP A 180 -22.66 -10.08 4.98
N ALA A 181 -22.57 -9.07 4.11
CA ALA A 181 -23.52 -8.82 3.02
C ALA A 181 -23.30 -9.72 1.79
N PHE A 182 -22.22 -10.53 1.75
CA PHE A 182 -21.88 -11.33 0.57
C PHE A 182 -22.82 -12.53 0.40
N ASP A 183 -23.67 -12.48 -0.63
CA ASP A 183 -24.50 -13.63 -1.03
C ASP A 183 -23.68 -14.66 -1.83
N ARG A 184 -23.23 -15.69 -1.11
CA ARG A 184 -22.48 -16.81 -1.69
C ARG A 184 -23.24 -17.53 -2.80
N THR A 185 -24.57 -17.65 -2.67
CA THR A 185 -25.40 -18.40 -3.64
C THR A 185 -25.51 -17.64 -4.94
N ALA A 186 -25.85 -16.35 -4.86
CA ALA A 186 -25.91 -15.47 -6.03
C ALA A 186 -24.55 -15.39 -6.74
N TRP A 187 -23.45 -15.26 -5.98
CA TRP A 187 -22.10 -15.22 -6.54
C TRP A 187 -21.76 -16.51 -7.30
N ARG A 188 -22.05 -17.69 -6.72
CA ARG A 188 -21.83 -18.99 -7.39
C ARG A 188 -22.64 -19.12 -8.67
N ALA A 189 -23.91 -18.75 -8.66
CA ALA A 189 -24.76 -18.81 -9.85
C ALA A 189 -24.21 -17.93 -10.98
N ALA A 190 -23.73 -16.72 -10.65
CA ALA A 190 -23.14 -15.81 -11.63
C ALA A 190 -21.82 -16.31 -12.24
N HIS A 191 -21.08 -17.17 -11.54
CA HIS A 191 -19.76 -17.69 -11.96
C HIS A 191 -19.79 -19.17 -12.36
N ALA A 192 -20.94 -19.85 -12.31
CA ALA A 192 -21.07 -21.27 -12.62
C ALA A 192 -20.73 -21.61 -14.09
N ALA A 193 -20.82 -20.65 -15.00
CA ALA A 193 -20.44 -20.80 -16.41
C ALA A 193 -18.97 -20.43 -16.70
N ALA A 194 -18.20 -20.01 -15.68
CA ALA A 194 -16.77 -19.76 -15.86
C ALA A 194 -16.02 -21.10 -15.99
N PRO A 195 -15.13 -21.28 -16.99
CA PRO A 195 -14.42 -22.54 -17.17
C PRO A 195 -13.61 -22.91 -15.92
N GLY A 196 -13.86 -24.10 -15.36
CA GLY A 196 -13.09 -24.67 -14.24
C GLY A 196 -13.88 -25.07 -12.98
N LEU A 197 -15.19 -24.81 -12.91
CA LEU A 197 -16.05 -25.21 -11.77
C LEU A 197 -17.23 -26.10 -12.16
N ALA A 198 -17.16 -26.80 -13.30
CA ALA A 198 -18.17 -27.80 -13.65
C ALA A 198 -18.09 -28.98 -12.67
N SER A 199 -19.25 -29.27 -12.06
CA SER A 199 -19.48 -30.27 -11.01
C SER A 199 -18.95 -31.65 -11.35
N ALA A 200 -18.28 -32.29 -10.38
CA ALA A 200 -17.95 -33.72 -10.38
C ALA A 200 -19.17 -34.63 -10.11
N ASP A 201 -20.37 -34.21 -10.49
CA ASP A 201 -21.60 -35.00 -10.38
C ASP A 201 -22.31 -35.03 -11.73
N ALA A 202 -21.81 -35.89 -12.62
CA ALA A 202 -22.60 -36.45 -13.72
C ALA A 202 -21.99 -37.79 -14.15
N VAL A 203 -22.72 -38.85 -13.76
CA VAL A 203 -22.62 -40.29 -14.10
C VAL A 203 -21.75 -41.16 -13.20
#